data_AF-A0A8R7JY46-F1
#
_entry.id   AF-A0A8R7JY46-F1
#
_cell.length_a   1.000
_cell.length_b   1.000
_cell.length_c   1.000
_cell.angle_alpha   90.00
_cell.angle_beta   90.00
_cell.angle_gamma   90.00
#
_symmetry.space_group_name_H-M   'P 1'
#
loop_
_entity.id
_entity.type
_entity.pdbx_description
1 polymer ?
#
loop_
_entity_poly.entity_id
_entity_poly.type
_entity_poly.pdbx_seq_one_letter_code
_entity_poly.pdbx_strand_id
1 'polypeptide(L)'
;LEQSIRKYTEKPTKSVIRPELGLSFDSLGEAYSFYNLYSWEIGFGIRYGKSRLNAERTKCMQEIVCGCSGKPEMENSRSCRCE
;
A
#
# COMPACT_ATOMS: atom_id res chain seq x y z
N LEU A 1 6.77 -9.66 -2.39
CA LEU A 1 7.82 -8.84 -3.07
C LEU A 1 8.77 -9.68 -3.93
N GLU A 2 9.28 -10.79 -3.41
CA GLU A 2 10.21 -11.66 -4.15
C GLU A 2 9.62 -12.20 -5.46
N GLN A 3 8.34 -12.61 -5.44
CA GLN A 3 7.65 -13.10 -6.63
C GLN A 3 7.51 -12.04 -7.74
N SER A 4 7.27 -10.77 -7.38
CA SER A 4 7.18 -9.65 -8.33
C SER A 4 8.53 -9.34 -8.95
N ILE A 5 9.62 -9.38 -8.17
CA ILE A 5 10.99 -9.20 -8.67
C ILE A 5 11.36 -10.32 -9.65
N ARG A 6 11.06 -11.57 -9.29
CA ARG A 6 11.31 -12.73 -10.16
C ARG A 6 10.53 -12.65 -11.48
N LYS A 7 9.24 -12.29 -11.43
CA LYS A 7 8.42 -12.09 -12.63
C LYS A 7 9.00 -10.98 -13.53
N TYR A 8 9.50 -9.89 -12.97
CA TYR A 8 10.14 -8.81 -13.73
C TYR A 8 11.43 -9.27 -14.43
N THR A 9 12.26 -10.09 -13.77
CA THR A 9 13.48 -10.64 -14.40
C THR A 9 13.19 -11.57 -15.57
N GLU A 10 12.05 -12.26 -15.56
CA GLU A 10 11.63 -13.18 -16.61
C GLU A 10 10.92 -12.45 -17.77
N LYS A 11 10.18 -11.37 -17.48
CA LYS A 11 9.52 -10.51 -18.47
C LYS A 11 9.53 -9.05 -17.98
N PRO A 12 10.39 -8.18 -18.52
CA PRO A 12 10.46 -6.79 -18.09
C PRO A 12 9.19 -6.04 -18.52
N THR A 13 8.26 -5.86 -17.59
CA THR A 13 7.12 -4.94 -17.71
C THR A 13 7.52 -3.56 -17.20
N LYS A 14 6.87 -2.49 -17.68
CA LYS A 14 7.17 -1.11 -17.27
C LYS A 14 7.13 -0.84 -15.75
N SER A 15 6.40 -1.65 -14.99
CA SER A 15 6.35 -1.57 -13.53
C SER A 15 6.75 -2.91 -12.91
N VAL A 16 7.66 -2.86 -11.93
CA VAL A 16 8.18 -4.02 -11.18
C VAL A 16 7.16 -4.45 -10.13
N ILE A 17 6.42 -3.50 -9.56
CA ILE A 17 5.45 -3.74 -8.49
C ILE A 17 4.05 -3.62 -9.06
N ARG A 18 3.41 -4.76 -9.34
CA ARG A 18 2.02 -4.81 -9.79
C ARG A 18 1.10 -5.33 -8.69
N PRO A 19 0.26 -4.48 -8.08
CA PRO A 19 -0.78 -4.95 -7.17
C PRO A 19 -1.78 -5.83 -7.90
N GLU A 20 -2.15 -6.95 -7.29
CA GLU A 20 -3.13 -7.89 -7.81
C GLU A 20 -4.11 -8.25 -6.69
N LEU A 21 -5.36 -8.57 -7.07
CA LEU A 21 -6.35 -9.05 -6.11
C LEU A 21 -5.95 -10.45 -5.62
N GLY A 22 -6.14 -10.70 -4.32
CA GLY A 22 -5.84 -11.99 -3.70
C GLY A 22 -4.39 -12.16 -3.25
N LEU A 23 -3.55 -11.12 -3.30
CA LEU A 23 -2.24 -11.15 -2.65
C LEU A 23 -2.40 -11.34 -1.14
N SER A 24 -1.64 -12.29 -0.59
CA SER A 24 -1.50 -12.51 0.85
C SER A 24 -0.16 -11.98 1.33
N PHE A 25 -0.14 -11.45 2.54
CA PHE A 25 1.05 -10.95 3.23
C PHE A 25 1.09 -11.53 4.64
N ASP A 26 2.28 -11.71 5.18
CA ASP A 26 2.47 -12.27 6.53
C ASP A 26 2.09 -11.24 7.61
N SER A 27 2.12 -9.95 7.24
CA SER A 27 1.75 -8.87 8.15
C SER A 27 1.21 -7.64 7.42
N LEU A 28 0.51 -6.79 8.18
CA LEU A 28 0.09 -5.47 7.70
C LEU A 28 1.29 -4.59 7.31
N GLY A 29 2.42 -4.69 8.03
CA GLY A 29 3.63 -3.91 7.74
C GLY A 29 4.28 -4.31 6.41
N GLU A 30 4.26 -5.60 6.08
CA GLU A 30 4.71 -6.10 4.78
C GLU A 30 3.79 -5.60 3.66
N ALA A 31 2.47 -5.72 3.83
CA ALA A 31 1.50 -5.18 2.88
C ALA A 31 1.71 -3.68 2.65
N TYR A 32 1.90 -2.91 3.71
CA TYR A 32 2.17 -1.47 3.62
C TYR A 32 3.46 -1.18 2.85
N SER A 33 4.54 -1.91 3.13
CA SER A 33 5.82 -1.74 2.43
C SER A 33 5.70 -2.04 0.94
N PHE A 34 4.95 -3.09 0.57
CA PHE A 34 4.67 -3.42 -0.83
C PHE A 34 3.91 -2.30 -1.54
N TYR A 35 2.82 -1.79 -0.95
CA TYR A 35 2.05 -0.71 -1.54
C TYR A 35 2.79 0.63 -1.54
N ASN A 36 3.72 0.86 -0.61
CA ASN A 36 4.59 2.03 -0.62
C ASN A 36 5.60 1.99 -1.77
N LEU A 37 6.15 0.82 -2.09
CA LEU A 37 7.02 0.66 -3.27
C LEU A 37 6.23 0.89 -4.56
N TYR A 38 5.01 0.34 -4.66
CA TYR A 38 4.11 0.63 -5.77
C TYR A 38 3.81 2.13 -5.89
N SER A 39 3.44 2.79 -4.79
CA SER A 39 3.09 4.20 -4.83
C SER A 39 4.27 5.08 -5.21
N TRP A 40 5.48 4.70 -4.80
CA TRP A 40 6.71 5.37 -5.21
C TRP A 40 7.00 5.22 -6.71
N GLU A 41 6.79 4.03 -7.28
CA GLU A 41 6.93 3.78 -8.71
C GLU A 41 5.92 4.57 -9.55
N ILE A 42 4.72 4.83 -9.01
CA ILE A 42 3.66 5.57 -9.69
C ILE A 42 3.69 7.09 -9.41
N GLY A 43 4.34 7.55 -8.33
CA GLY A 43 4.50 8.98 -8.02
C GLY A 43 3.48 9.56 -7.03
N PHE A 44 2.98 8.77 -6.08
CA PHE A 44 2.12 9.27 -5.00
C PHE A 44 2.48 8.69 -3.62
N GLY A 45 2.07 9.39 -2.57
CA GLY A 45 2.20 8.92 -1.19
C GLY A 45 0.98 8.13 -0.72
N ILE A 46 1.17 7.18 0.20
CA ILE A 46 0.08 6.44 0.86
C ILE A 46 0.00 6.72 2.36
N ARG A 47 -1.15 6.42 2.95
CA ARG A 47 -1.40 6.46 4.40
C ARG A 47 -2.38 5.37 4.81
N TYR A 48 -2.45 5.09 6.11
CA TYR A 48 -3.55 4.30 6.65
C TYR A 48 -4.87 5.08 6.60
N GLY A 49 -5.89 4.41 6.09
CA GLY A 49 -7.28 4.86 6.12
C GLY A 49 -8.03 4.20 7.28
N LYS A 50 -9.31 3.91 7.07
CA LYS A 50 -10.15 3.30 8.11
C LYS A 50 -9.62 1.92 8.49
N SER A 51 -9.85 1.54 9.73
CA SER A 51 -9.61 0.19 10.22
C SER A 51 -10.86 -0.36 10.88
N ARG A 52 -10.98 -1.69 10.91
CA ARG A 52 -12.05 -2.37 11.66
C ARG A 52 -11.45 -3.40 12.59
N LEU A 53 -12.05 -3.50 13.76
CA LEU A 53 -11.75 -4.52 14.75
C LEU A 53 -12.85 -5.59 14.74
N ASN A 54 -12.48 -6.82 15.07
CA ASN A 54 -13.44 -7.88 15.36
C ASN A 54 -14.00 -7.73 16.81
N ALA A 55 -14.88 -8.64 17.22
CA ALA A 55 -15.45 -8.67 18.57
C ALA A 55 -14.38 -8.80 19.67
N GLU A 56 -13.26 -9.45 19.36
CA GLU A 56 -12.09 -9.64 20.24
C GLU A 56 -11.12 -8.45 20.20
N ARG A 57 -11.51 -7.33 19.58
CA ARG A 57 -10.69 -6.11 19.41
C ARG A 57 -9.40 -6.30 18.62
N THR A 58 -9.30 -7.36 17.83
CA THR A 58 -8.20 -7.60 16.89
C THR A 58 -8.52 -6.99 15.54
N LYS A 59 -7.52 -6.35 14.91
CA LYS A 59 -7.70 -5.69 13.61
C LYS A 59 -7.96 -6.72 12.51
N CYS A 60 -9.14 -6.65 11.90
CA CYS A 60 -9.57 -7.55 10.83
C CYS A 60 -9.57 -6.88 9.45
N MET A 61 -9.46 -5.56 9.41
CA MET A 61 -9.37 -4.78 8.17
C MET A 61 -8.56 -3.52 8.39
N GLN A 62 -7.77 -3.17 7.38
CA GLN A 62 -7.05 -1.92 7.30
C GLN A 62 -7.08 -1.42 5.86
N GLU A 63 -7.56 -0.20 5.65
CA GLU A 63 -7.42 0.50 4.38
C GLU A 63 -6.01 1.10 4.26
N ILE A 64 -5.45 1.02 3.06
CA ILE A 64 -4.29 1.80 2.61
C ILE A 64 -4.80 2.70 1.49
N VAL A 65 -4.68 4.01 1.67
CA VAL A 65 -5.24 5.01 0.75
C VAL A 65 -4.18 5.97 0.27
N CYS A 66 -4.43 6.65 -0.86
CA CYS A 66 -3.60 7.78 -1.28
C CYS A 66 -3.58 8.87 -0.19
N GLY A 67 -2.43 9.52 -0.01
CA GLY A 67 -2.24 10.60 0.96
C GLY A 67 -3.25 11.73 0.81
N CYS A 68 -3.69 12.02 -0.43
CA CYS A 68 -4.69 13.03 -0.77
C CYS A 68 -6.14 12.51 -0.70
N SER A 69 -6.37 11.22 -0.45
CA SER A 69 -7.71 10.64 -0.47
C SER A 69 -8.48 11.03 0.80
N GLY A 70 -9.66 11.65 0.61
CA GLY A 70 -10.54 12.06 1.69
C GLY A 70 -9.95 13.12 2.62
N LYS A 71 -10.61 13.37 3.75
CA LYS A 71 -10.04 14.19 4.84
C LYS A 71 -9.21 13.27 5.73
N PRO A 72 -7.93 13.57 5.99
CA PRO A 72 -7.12 12.74 6.87
C PRO A 72 -7.61 12.92 8.32
N GLU A 73 -7.61 11.83 9.11
CA GLU A 73 -7.96 11.89 10.54
C GLU A 73 -6.92 12.64 11.37
N MET A 74 -5.68 12.71 10.86
CA MET A 74 -4.59 13.52 11.41
C MET A 74 -4.08 14.48 10.34
N GLU A 75 -3.86 15.74 10.69
CA GLU A 75 -3.25 16.70 9.77
C GLU A 75 -1.86 16.21 9.36
N ASN A 76 -1.63 16.16 8.04
CA ASN A 76 -0.34 15.80 7.50
C ASN A 76 0.52 17.06 7.36
N SER A 77 1.55 17.20 8.19
CA SER A 77 2.52 18.32 8.11
C SER A 77 3.46 18.22 6.91
N ARG A 78 3.40 17.13 6.13
CA ARG A 78 4.21 16.90 4.94
C ARG A 78 3.38 17.03 3.68
N SER A 79 3.96 17.61 2.63
CA SER A 79 3.31 17.69 1.32
C SER A 79 3.01 16.29 0.80
N CYS A 80 1.73 16.00 0.58
CA CYS A 80 1.28 14.84 -0.19
C CYS A 80 1.51 15.13 -1.67
N ARG A 81 2.78 15.15 -2.12
CA ARG A 81 3.08 15.24 -3.56
C ARG A 81 2.53 13.97 -4.23
N CYS A 82 1.44 14.16 -4.95
CA CYS A 82 1.04 13.30 -6.07
C CYS A 82 1.45 14.12 -7.30
N GLU A 83 2.36 13.59 -8.11
CA GLU A 83 2.75 14.24 -9.38
C GLU A 83 1.66 14.11 -10.46
#